data_AF-G5ADH5-F1
#
_entry.id   AF-G5ADH5-F1
#
_cell.length_a   1.000
_cell.length_b   1.000
_cell.length_c   1.000
_cell.angle_alpha   90.00
_cell.angle_beta   90.00
_cell.angle_gamma   90.00
#
_symmetry.space_group_name_H-M   'P 1'
#
loop_
_entity.id
_entity.type
_entity.pdbx_description
1 polymer ?
#
loop_
_entity_poly.entity_id
_entity_poly.type
_entity_poly.pdbx_seq_one_letter_code
_entity_poly.pdbx_strand_id
1 'polypeptide(L)'
;MPDQTRRPANHGSALQSLPILLRNLRAEQDAGRVLLLDADILEIWPHIQISPFGVVAKSGKDPSVHGRTIHDLSFPPGLSVNDHTDRTALPKPAYESCAAIVHEILRHRRLESHPPKILTGDVASAFRHVGIHSKSVYLFAGMIPELNLLIIDLCCPFGWTGSPSCYETFGGSITHLHRTTSITTGNTNFGYHWVDDHVCVAVDNEMNCLEIEHALRLAMINILGAESINEAKFSGWHHRLKVLGLIFDASTSTVSIPPEKSEIHEILSRTLTTSHLNRYQNSVRCWALFGIFQLVYAPLGLSCSGFANLKESCCGIQKFT
;
A
#
# COMPACT_ATOMS: atom_id res chain seq x y z
N MET A 1 -22.92 -10.46 6.95
CA MET A 1 -22.06 -11.50 7.54
C MET A 1 -22.93 -12.35 8.45
N PRO A 2 -22.86 -13.69 8.37
CA PRO A 2 -23.54 -14.57 9.31
C PRO A 2 -22.95 -14.44 10.72
N ASP A 3 -23.74 -14.78 11.75
CA ASP A 3 -23.23 -14.82 13.12
C ASP A 3 -22.22 -15.96 13.29
N GLN A 4 -21.16 -15.71 14.06
CA GLN A 4 -20.14 -16.72 14.34
C GLN A 4 -20.59 -17.66 15.45
N THR A 5 -20.88 -18.91 15.10
CA THR A 5 -21.14 -19.97 16.09
C THR A 5 -19.85 -20.44 16.78
N ARG A 6 -18.71 -20.29 16.11
CA ARG A 6 -17.37 -20.54 16.66
C ARG A 6 -16.42 -19.43 16.19
N ARG A 7 -15.74 -18.81 17.14
CA ARG A 7 -14.73 -17.77 16.87
C ARG A 7 -13.37 -18.42 16.55
N PRO A 8 -12.63 -17.89 15.56
CA PRO A 8 -11.31 -18.42 15.21
C PRO A 8 -10.29 -18.11 16.31
N ALA A 9 -9.35 -19.03 16.53
CA ALA A 9 -8.19 -18.78 17.38
C ALA A 9 -7.15 -17.94 16.63
N ASN A 10 -6.36 -17.14 17.37
CA ASN A 10 -5.22 -16.44 16.80
C ASN A 10 -4.21 -17.40 16.19
N HIS A 11 -3.48 -16.92 15.19
CA HIS A 11 -2.35 -17.65 14.62
C HIS A 11 -1.28 -17.87 15.68
N GLY A 12 -0.57 -19.01 15.60
CA GLY A 12 0.49 -19.34 16.56
C GLY A 12 1.58 -18.27 16.65
N SER A 13 1.83 -17.53 15.56
CA SER A 13 2.78 -16.41 15.52
C SER A 13 2.38 -15.25 16.43
N ALA A 14 1.07 -15.01 16.61
CA ALA A 14 0.55 -13.96 17.49
C ALA A 14 0.84 -14.30 18.96
N LEU A 15 0.67 -15.57 19.34
CA LEU A 15 0.94 -16.07 20.69
C LEU A 15 2.45 -16.07 21.00
N GLN A 16 3.26 -16.55 20.06
CA GLN A 16 4.72 -16.56 20.19
C GLN A 16 5.31 -15.14 20.31
N SER A 17 4.65 -14.16 19.68
CA SER A 17 5.09 -12.76 19.67
C SER A 17 4.12 -11.84 20.42
N LEU A 18 3.45 -12.35 21.47
CA LEU A 18 2.42 -11.61 22.20
C LEU A 18 2.88 -10.23 22.69
N PRO A 19 4.11 -10.04 23.23
CA PRO A 19 4.57 -8.71 23.63
C PRO A 19 4.63 -7.71 22.48
N ILE A 20 5.00 -8.16 21.27
CA ILE A 20 5.02 -7.32 20.06
C ILE A 20 3.60 -6.96 19.64
N LEU A 21 2.69 -7.94 19.65
CA LEU A 21 1.28 -7.72 19.33
C LEU A 21 0.67 -6.66 20.26
N LEU A 22 0.83 -6.82 21.57
CA LEU A 22 0.30 -5.90 22.57
C LEU A 22 0.88 -4.50 22.42
N ARG A 23 2.20 -4.38 22.21
CA ARG A 23 2.84 -3.08 21.99
C ARG A 23 2.30 -2.37 20.74
N ASN A 24 2.11 -3.11 19.65
CA ASN A 24 1.54 -2.56 18.42
C ASN A 24 0.09 -2.13 18.61
N LEU A 25 -0.74 -2.96 19.27
CA LEU A 25 -2.13 -2.64 19.58
C LEU A 25 -2.24 -1.43 20.51
N ARG A 26 -1.35 -1.33 21.50
CA ARG A 26 -1.30 -0.18 22.40
C ARG A 26 -0.96 1.11 21.65
N ALA A 27 0.00 1.07 20.72
CA ALA A 27 0.31 2.22 19.87
C ALA A 27 -0.89 2.63 19.00
N GLU A 28 -1.67 1.67 18.50
CA GLU A 28 -2.91 1.97 17.77
C GLU A 28 -4.00 2.55 18.68
N GLN A 29 -4.06 2.13 19.95
CA GLN A 29 -5.00 2.65 20.94
C GLN A 29 -4.63 4.10 21.32
N ASP A 30 -3.35 4.36 21.61
CA ASP A 30 -2.86 5.69 21.96
C ASP A 30 -3.10 6.69 20.80
N ALA A 31 -3.14 6.20 19.56
CA ALA A 31 -3.50 6.98 18.38
C ALA A 31 -5.02 7.06 18.10
N GLY A 32 -5.88 6.49 18.95
CA GLY A 32 -7.34 6.52 18.81
C GLY A 32 -7.90 5.67 17.67
N ARG A 33 -7.15 4.68 17.16
CA ARG A 33 -7.50 3.91 15.96
C ARG A 33 -8.08 2.52 16.25
N VAL A 34 -8.00 2.09 17.52
CA VAL A 34 -8.64 0.87 18.02
C VAL A 34 -9.28 1.12 19.38
N LEU A 35 -10.33 0.37 19.68
CA LEU A 35 -10.82 0.19 21.04
C LEU A 35 -10.21 -1.09 21.61
N LEU A 36 -9.67 -1.01 22.83
CA LEU A 36 -9.32 -2.15 23.64
C LEU A 36 -10.36 -2.27 24.76
N LEU A 37 -11.10 -3.36 24.75
CA LEU A 37 -12.26 -3.60 25.61
C LEU A 37 -12.11 -4.94 26.32
N ASP A 38 -12.84 -5.11 27.42
CA ASP A 38 -13.02 -6.42 28.01
C ASP A 38 -13.85 -7.31 27.05
N ALA A 39 -13.48 -8.59 26.90
CA ALA A 39 -14.16 -9.52 26.01
C ALA A 39 -15.59 -9.87 26.47
N ASP A 40 -15.95 -9.59 27.72
CA ASP A 40 -17.31 -9.74 28.28
C ASP A 40 -18.33 -8.91 27.49
N ILE A 41 -17.90 -7.86 26.77
CA ILE A 41 -18.73 -7.10 25.83
C ILE A 41 -19.44 -8.01 24.81
N LEU A 42 -18.87 -9.17 24.50
CA LEU A 42 -19.44 -10.12 23.55
C LEU A 42 -20.70 -10.82 24.07
N GLU A 43 -20.97 -10.78 25.37
CA GLU A 43 -22.25 -11.24 25.95
C GLU A 43 -23.39 -10.28 25.61
N ILE A 44 -23.09 -8.98 25.53
CA ILE A 44 -24.05 -7.92 25.25
C ILE A 44 -24.14 -7.64 23.74
N TRP A 45 -23.04 -7.85 23.02
CA TRP A 45 -22.95 -7.64 21.58
C TRP A 45 -22.41 -8.90 20.86
N PRO A 46 -23.23 -9.96 20.73
CA PRO A 46 -22.79 -11.24 20.20
C PRO A 46 -22.44 -11.21 18.70
N HIS A 47 -22.94 -10.21 17.97
CA HIS A 47 -22.77 -10.06 16.51
C HIS A 47 -21.39 -9.58 16.07
N ILE A 48 -20.51 -9.18 16.99
CA ILE A 48 -19.14 -8.77 16.69
C ILE A 48 -18.41 -9.93 16.00
N GLN A 49 -17.84 -9.64 14.83
CA GLN A 49 -17.08 -10.60 14.03
C GLN A 49 -15.63 -10.60 14.48
N ILE A 50 -15.15 -11.76 14.93
CA ILE A 50 -13.79 -11.97 15.37
C ILE A 50 -12.98 -12.59 14.25
N SER A 51 -11.91 -11.91 13.85
CA SER A 51 -10.87 -12.41 12.95
C SER A 51 -9.56 -12.59 13.71
N PRO A 52 -8.72 -13.57 13.33
CA PRO A 52 -7.52 -13.88 14.08
C PRO A 52 -6.41 -12.86 13.83
N PHE A 53 -5.58 -12.65 14.85
CA PHE A 53 -4.32 -11.92 14.70
C PHE A 53 -3.18 -12.87 14.35
N GLY A 54 -2.19 -12.32 13.65
CA GLY A 54 -0.87 -12.89 13.46
C GLY A 54 0.22 -11.83 13.63
N VAL A 55 1.46 -12.26 13.82
CA VAL A 55 2.63 -11.36 13.82
C VAL A 55 3.66 -11.89 12.84
N VAL A 56 4.15 -11.01 11.96
CA VAL A 56 5.22 -11.35 11.00
C VAL A 56 6.43 -10.45 11.19
N ALA A 57 7.61 -10.99 10.96
CA ALA A 57 8.86 -10.24 11.02
C ALA A 57 8.86 -9.06 10.04
N LYS A 58 9.35 -7.90 10.46
CA LYS A 58 9.66 -6.81 9.52
C LYS A 58 10.96 -7.15 8.79
N SER A 59 10.97 -7.04 7.46
CA SER A 59 12.17 -7.30 6.65
C SER A 59 13.35 -6.44 7.11
N GLY A 60 14.52 -7.07 7.24
CA GLY A 60 15.77 -6.40 7.64
C GLY A 60 15.81 -5.92 9.09
N LYS A 61 14.86 -6.33 9.94
CA LYS A 61 14.83 -6.00 11.38
C LYS A 61 14.80 -7.26 12.22
N ASP A 62 15.27 -7.14 13.46
CA ASP A 62 15.22 -8.23 14.42
C ASP A 62 13.76 -8.66 14.67
N PRO A 63 13.38 -9.91 14.33
CA PRO A 63 12.01 -10.39 14.48
C PRO A 63 11.57 -10.51 15.95
N SER A 64 12.51 -10.61 16.90
CA SER A 64 12.21 -10.66 18.33
C SER A 64 11.77 -9.31 18.91
N VAL A 65 12.12 -8.22 18.22
CA VAL A 65 11.80 -6.85 18.63
C VAL A 65 10.77 -6.22 17.68
N HIS A 66 10.84 -6.52 16.39
CA HIS A 66 10.09 -5.84 15.34
C HIS A 66 9.22 -6.79 14.51
N GLY A 67 7.95 -6.87 14.90
CA GLY A 67 6.91 -7.53 14.11
C GLY A 67 5.84 -6.56 13.59
N ARG A 68 5.21 -6.92 12.48
CA ARG A 68 3.98 -6.31 11.98
C ARG A 68 2.81 -7.18 12.41
N THR A 69 1.85 -6.57 13.11
CA THR A 69 0.56 -7.19 13.39
C THR A 69 -0.23 -7.34 12.10
N ILE A 70 -0.77 -8.52 11.86
CA ILE A 70 -1.71 -8.82 10.78
C ILE A 70 -3.05 -9.10 11.42
N HIS A 71 -4.08 -8.40 10.97
CA HIS A 71 -5.47 -8.73 11.26
C HIS A 71 -5.98 -9.58 10.08
N ASP A 72 -6.11 -10.89 10.27
CA ASP A 72 -6.40 -11.81 9.19
C ASP A 72 -7.90 -11.85 8.88
N LEU A 73 -8.32 -10.83 8.14
CA LEU A 73 -9.68 -10.64 7.68
C LEU A 73 -10.04 -11.54 6.48
N SER A 74 -9.14 -12.45 6.09
CA SER A 74 -9.37 -13.48 5.07
C SER A 74 -9.66 -14.86 5.67
N PHE A 75 -9.69 -14.96 7.00
CA PHE A 75 -9.96 -16.20 7.72
C PHE A 75 -11.29 -16.15 8.51
N PRO A 76 -12.04 -17.27 8.58
CA PRO A 76 -11.85 -18.49 7.82
C PRO A 76 -12.30 -18.33 6.35
N PRO A 77 -11.66 -19.03 5.39
CA PRO A 77 -12.04 -18.95 3.99
C PRO A 77 -13.52 -19.27 3.74
N GLY A 78 -14.17 -18.47 2.91
CA GLY A 78 -15.60 -18.55 2.58
C GLY A 78 -16.52 -17.87 3.59
N LEU A 79 -16.04 -17.57 4.81
CA LEU A 79 -16.80 -16.94 5.89
C LEU A 79 -16.12 -15.69 6.46
N SER A 80 -15.02 -15.26 5.83
CA SER A 80 -14.26 -14.11 6.29
C SER A 80 -14.91 -12.79 5.91
N VAL A 81 -14.45 -11.71 6.55
CA VAL A 81 -14.85 -10.34 6.23
C VAL A 81 -14.53 -10.02 4.77
N ASN A 82 -13.37 -10.46 4.27
CA ASN A 82 -12.97 -10.25 2.89
C ASN A 82 -13.84 -11.02 1.88
N ASP A 83 -14.29 -12.23 2.22
CA ASP A 83 -15.17 -13.01 1.34
C ASP A 83 -16.56 -12.36 1.21
N HIS A 84 -17.02 -11.67 2.26
CA HIS A 84 -18.31 -11.00 2.31
C HIS A 84 -18.24 -9.50 1.97
N THR A 85 -17.06 -8.97 1.67
CA THR A 85 -16.91 -7.58 1.26
C THR A 85 -17.43 -7.44 -0.17
N ASP A 86 -18.49 -6.65 -0.35
CA ASP A 86 -18.98 -6.30 -1.68
C ASP A 86 -17.98 -5.37 -2.39
N ARG A 87 -17.15 -5.97 -3.25
CA ARG A 87 -16.14 -5.26 -4.03
C ARG A 87 -16.73 -4.31 -5.07
N THR A 88 -18.01 -4.47 -5.42
CA THR A 88 -18.66 -3.59 -6.39
C THR A 88 -19.07 -2.26 -5.78
N ALA A 89 -19.29 -2.23 -4.46
CA ALA A 89 -19.59 -1.03 -3.68
C ALA A 89 -18.35 -0.23 -3.28
N LEU A 90 -17.14 -0.79 -3.44
CA LEU A 90 -15.90 -0.11 -3.12
C LEU A 90 -15.53 0.93 -4.20
N PRO A 91 -14.88 2.05 -3.82
CA PRO A 91 -14.29 2.96 -4.79
C PRO A 91 -13.32 2.21 -5.69
N LYS A 92 -13.42 2.46 -7.00
CA LYS A 92 -12.55 1.86 -8.01
C LYS A 92 -11.42 2.84 -8.34
N PRO A 93 -10.20 2.62 -7.81
CA PRO A 93 -9.08 3.48 -8.11
C PRO A 93 -8.75 3.44 -9.61
N ALA A 94 -8.48 4.61 -10.20
CA ALA A 94 -7.99 4.74 -11.57
C ALA A 94 -6.56 5.28 -11.52
N TYR A 95 -5.59 4.37 -11.57
CA TYR A 95 -4.18 4.74 -11.55
C TYR A 95 -3.67 5.13 -12.94
N GLU A 96 -2.88 6.20 -12.98
CA GLU A 96 -2.07 6.53 -14.15
C GLU A 96 -0.99 5.45 -14.36
N SER A 97 -0.64 5.19 -15.62
CA SER A 97 0.50 4.33 -15.91
C SER A 97 1.77 4.96 -15.36
N CYS A 98 2.64 4.15 -14.77
CA CYS A 98 3.99 4.57 -14.36
C CYS A 98 4.85 5.11 -15.52
N ALA A 99 4.44 4.91 -16.78
CA ALA A 99 5.00 5.61 -17.94
C ALA A 99 4.88 7.15 -17.85
N ALA A 100 3.93 7.69 -17.07
CA ALA A 100 3.81 9.12 -16.81
C ALA A 100 5.10 9.71 -16.20
N ILE A 101 5.75 8.98 -15.29
CA ILE A 101 7.03 9.38 -14.69
C ILE A 101 8.12 9.46 -15.78
N VAL A 102 8.17 8.48 -16.68
CA VAL A 102 9.13 8.45 -17.79
C VAL A 102 8.89 9.62 -18.75
N HIS A 103 7.64 9.86 -19.12
CA HIS A 103 7.28 10.98 -19.99
C HIS A 103 7.70 12.32 -19.41
N GLU A 104 7.54 12.49 -18.09
CA GLU A 104 7.96 13.72 -17.42
C GLU A 104 9.49 13.87 -17.37
N ILE A 105 10.22 12.80 -17.07
CA ILE A 105 11.69 12.80 -17.15
C ILE A 105 12.14 13.21 -18.56
N LEU A 106 11.57 12.59 -19.60
CA LEU A 106 11.88 12.90 -20.99
C LEU A 106 11.48 14.32 -21.39
N ARG A 107 10.39 14.86 -20.82
CA ARG A 107 9.98 16.26 -21.04
C ARG A 107 11.05 17.22 -20.52
N HIS A 108 11.51 17.04 -19.28
CA HIS A 108 12.60 17.85 -18.73
C HIS A 108 13.90 17.69 -19.52
N ARG A 109 14.26 16.46 -19.93
CA ARG A 109 15.47 16.21 -20.74
C ARG A 109 15.47 16.92 -22.10
N ARG A 110 14.29 17.27 -22.63
CA ARG A 110 14.15 18.05 -23.87
C ARG A 110 14.25 19.56 -23.66
N LEU A 111 13.90 20.05 -22.47
CA LEU A 111 13.76 21.48 -22.17
C LEU A 111 14.96 22.03 -21.38
N GLU A 112 15.62 21.19 -20.59
CA GLU A 112 16.68 21.57 -19.66
C GLU A 112 18.02 20.96 -20.07
N SER A 113 19.12 21.67 -19.79
CA SER A 113 20.47 21.16 -20.07
C SER A 113 20.91 20.05 -19.11
N HIS A 114 20.37 20.04 -17.88
CA HIS A 114 20.70 19.06 -16.85
C HIS A 114 19.55 18.05 -16.66
N PRO A 115 19.85 16.78 -16.34
CA PRO A 115 18.81 15.80 -16.05
C PRO A 115 17.98 16.22 -14.83
N PRO A 116 16.67 15.94 -14.82
CA PRO A 116 15.84 16.24 -13.66
C PRO A 116 16.23 15.36 -12.46
N LYS A 117 15.73 15.73 -11.28
CA LYS A 117 15.76 14.91 -10.07
C LYS A 117 14.38 14.35 -9.77
N ILE A 118 14.38 13.22 -9.07
CA ILE A 118 13.21 12.46 -8.65
C ILE A 118 13.18 12.42 -7.13
N LEU A 119 12.00 12.56 -6.55
CA LEU A 119 11.74 12.38 -5.12
C LEU A 119 10.57 11.42 -4.93
N THR A 120 10.65 10.56 -3.92
CA THR A 120 9.54 9.75 -3.44
C THR A 120 9.13 10.17 -2.04
N GLY A 121 7.83 10.34 -1.81
CA GLY A 121 7.22 10.48 -0.50
C GLY A 121 6.31 9.29 -0.21
N ASP A 122 6.07 9.01 1.07
CA ASP A 122 5.19 7.93 1.54
C ASP A 122 4.26 8.48 2.62
N VAL A 123 2.99 8.09 2.55
CA VAL A 123 2.02 8.43 3.60
C VAL A 123 2.13 7.44 4.77
N ALA A 124 2.53 7.95 5.93
CA ALA A 124 2.63 7.17 7.15
C ALA A 124 1.26 6.59 7.53
N SER A 125 1.21 5.27 7.71
CA SER A 125 0.00 4.56 8.13
C SER A 125 -1.23 4.83 7.26
N ALA A 126 -1.05 5.05 5.95
CA ALA A 126 -2.08 5.43 4.98
C ALA A 126 -3.52 4.97 5.28
N PHE A 127 -3.78 3.66 5.33
CA PHE A 127 -5.14 3.12 5.54
C PHE A 127 -5.73 3.49 6.90
N ARG A 128 -4.88 3.68 7.90
CA ARG A 128 -5.27 3.99 9.27
C ARG A 128 -5.78 5.43 9.43
N HIS A 129 -5.66 6.27 8.40
CA HIS A 129 -6.34 7.58 8.35
C HIS A 129 -7.80 7.49 7.91
N VAL A 130 -8.25 6.34 7.40
CA VAL A 130 -9.62 6.17 6.91
C VAL A 130 -10.48 5.50 7.99
N GLY A 131 -11.37 6.28 8.60
CA GLY A 131 -12.30 5.78 9.61
C GLY A 131 -13.30 4.76 9.05
N ILE A 132 -13.63 3.74 9.84
CA ILE A 132 -14.71 2.80 9.56
C ILE A 132 -16.00 3.38 10.13
N HIS A 133 -17.07 3.34 9.35
CA HIS A 133 -18.37 3.80 9.80
C HIS A 133 -18.84 3.03 11.05
N SER A 134 -19.43 3.71 12.03
CA SER A 134 -19.80 3.13 13.34
C SER A 134 -20.75 1.93 13.24
N LYS A 135 -21.60 1.88 12.20
CA LYS A 135 -22.46 0.73 11.90
C LYS A 135 -21.72 -0.47 11.29
N SER A 136 -20.40 -0.41 11.14
CA SER A 136 -19.60 -1.45 10.48
C SER A 136 -18.36 -1.86 11.28
N VAL A 137 -17.95 -1.09 12.30
CA VAL A 137 -16.76 -1.41 13.13
C VAL A 137 -16.83 -2.79 13.77
N TYR A 138 -18.04 -3.28 14.07
CA TYR A 138 -18.27 -4.61 14.63
C TYR A 138 -17.81 -5.76 13.72
N LEU A 139 -17.57 -5.48 12.45
CA LEU A 139 -17.03 -6.45 11.48
C LEU A 139 -15.51 -6.59 11.58
N PHE A 140 -14.82 -5.66 12.25
CA PHE A 140 -13.37 -5.55 12.26
C PHE A 140 -12.84 -5.70 13.68
N ALA A 141 -13.15 -6.83 14.31
CA ALA A 141 -12.67 -7.12 15.65
C ALA A 141 -11.77 -8.35 15.69
N GLY A 142 -10.88 -8.37 16.68
CA GLY A 142 -10.05 -9.51 17.02
C GLY A 142 -9.98 -9.67 18.54
N MET A 143 -9.43 -10.78 19.02
CA MET A 143 -9.44 -11.11 20.44
C MET A 143 -8.09 -11.64 20.88
N ILE A 144 -7.70 -11.40 22.14
CA ILE A 144 -6.62 -12.10 22.84
C ILE A 144 -7.25 -12.79 24.06
N PRO A 145 -7.71 -14.05 23.91
CA PRO A 145 -8.46 -14.75 24.96
C PRO A 145 -7.69 -14.87 26.28
N GLU A 146 -6.37 -15.03 26.21
CA GLU A 146 -5.49 -15.21 27.38
C GLU A 146 -5.51 -13.99 28.33
N LEU A 147 -5.96 -12.83 27.83
CA LEU A 147 -5.98 -11.56 28.57
C LEU A 147 -7.38 -10.97 28.70
N ASN A 148 -8.43 -11.73 28.35
CA ASN A 148 -9.81 -11.24 28.27
C ASN A 148 -9.95 -9.96 27.42
N LEU A 149 -9.18 -9.84 26.33
CA LEU A 149 -9.08 -8.60 25.56
C LEU A 149 -9.81 -8.72 24.22
N LEU A 150 -10.76 -7.82 23.98
CA LEU A 150 -11.40 -7.57 22.70
C LEU A 150 -10.82 -6.31 22.06
N ILE A 151 -10.51 -6.39 20.77
CA ILE A 151 -9.96 -5.30 19.98
C ILE A 151 -10.95 -5.00 18.86
N ILE A 152 -11.34 -3.74 18.71
CA ILE A 152 -12.17 -3.30 17.58
C ILE A 152 -11.42 -2.22 16.81
N ASP A 153 -11.15 -2.47 15.53
CA ASP A 153 -10.57 -1.47 14.63
C ASP A 153 -11.58 -0.37 14.31
N LEU A 154 -11.17 0.88 14.51
CA LEU A 154 -11.96 2.07 14.18
C LEU A 154 -11.57 2.68 12.82
N CYS A 155 -10.44 2.26 12.28
CA CYS A 155 -9.90 2.70 10.99
C CYS A 155 -9.59 1.50 10.11
N CYS A 156 -9.52 1.70 8.79
CA CYS A 156 -9.31 0.63 7.83
C CYS A 156 -8.03 -0.16 8.15
N PRO A 157 -8.14 -1.46 8.51
CA PRO A 157 -6.99 -2.24 8.93
C PRO A 157 -6.19 -2.78 7.75
N PHE A 158 -4.93 -3.10 8.02
CA PHE A 158 -4.16 -3.97 7.13
C PHE A 158 -4.75 -5.38 7.18
N GLY A 159 -5.08 -5.92 6.01
CA GLY A 159 -5.71 -7.23 5.87
C GLY A 159 -7.11 -7.17 5.26
N TRP A 160 -7.80 -6.02 5.30
CA TRP A 160 -9.08 -5.85 4.60
C TRP A 160 -8.86 -5.55 3.12
N THR A 161 -9.57 -6.26 2.25
CA THR A 161 -9.50 -6.09 0.78
C THR A 161 -9.98 -4.71 0.33
N GLY A 162 -10.81 -4.04 1.13
CA GLY A 162 -11.30 -2.69 0.84
C GLY A 162 -10.38 -1.54 1.24
N SER A 163 -9.39 -1.76 2.13
CA SER A 163 -8.56 -0.68 2.68
C SER A 163 -7.85 0.16 1.60
N PRO A 164 -7.20 -0.44 0.57
CA PRO A 164 -6.55 0.36 -0.48
C PRO A 164 -7.54 1.18 -1.29
N SER A 165 -8.69 0.59 -1.64
CA SER A 165 -9.76 1.28 -2.39
C SER A 165 -10.34 2.45 -1.62
N CYS A 166 -10.60 2.29 -0.32
CA CYS A 166 -11.13 3.36 0.52
C CYS A 166 -10.11 4.49 0.74
N TYR A 167 -8.82 4.15 0.82
CA TYR A 167 -7.75 5.14 0.95
C TYR A 167 -7.50 5.92 -0.34
N GLU A 168 -7.69 5.32 -1.52
CA GLU A 168 -7.31 5.93 -2.80
C GLU A 168 -7.85 7.36 -2.96
N THR A 169 -9.09 7.62 -2.55
CA THR A 169 -9.69 8.96 -2.67
C THR A 169 -8.81 10.04 -2.00
N PHE A 170 -8.14 9.71 -0.90
CA PHE A 170 -7.22 10.60 -0.21
C PHE A 170 -5.88 10.72 -0.94
N GLY A 171 -5.28 9.60 -1.38
CA GLY A 171 -4.05 9.61 -2.17
C GLY A 171 -4.18 10.44 -3.45
N GLY A 172 -5.29 10.25 -4.19
CA GLY A 172 -5.62 11.04 -5.36
C GLY A 172 -5.87 12.52 -5.05
N SER A 173 -6.50 12.83 -3.91
CA SER A 173 -6.71 14.23 -3.48
C SER A 173 -5.41 14.93 -3.12
N ILE A 174 -4.46 14.22 -2.47
CA ILE A 174 -3.11 14.74 -2.19
C ILE A 174 -2.41 15.08 -3.50
N THR A 175 -2.40 14.14 -4.47
CA THR A 175 -1.78 14.38 -5.78
C THR A 175 -2.44 15.52 -6.54
N HIS A 176 -3.77 15.63 -6.49
CA HIS A 176 -4.50 16.73 -7.11
C HIS A 176 -4.13 18.08 -6.49
N LEU A 177 -4.16 18.19 -5.16
CA LEU A 177 -3.79 19.41 -4.45
C LEU A 177 -2.33 19.79 -4.72
N HIS A 178 -1.42 18.81 -4.71
CA HIS A 178 -0.01 19.02 -5.07
C HIS A 178 0.16 19.58 -6.49
N ARG A 179 -0.48 18.95 -7.50
CA ARG A 179 -0.42 19.37 -8.91
C ARG A 179 -0.97 20.78 -9.16
N THR A 180 -1.95 21.19 -8.35
CA THR A 180 -2.65 22.48 -8.47
C THR A 180 -2.03 23.58 -7.59
N THR A 181 -1.12 23.22 -6.70
CA THR A 181 -0.40 24.18 -5.87
C THR A 181 0.53 25.01 -6.76
N SER A 182 0.35 26.33 -6.73
CA SER A 182 1.23 27.26 -7.44
C SER A 182 2.57 27.36 -6.72
N ILE A 183 3.66 27.16 -7.47
CA ILE A 183 5.03 27.37 -7.00
C ILE A 183 5.61 28.63 -7.65
N THR A 184 6.68 29.19 -7.08
CA THR A 184 7.19 30.51 -7.51
C THR A 184 7.75 30.49 -8.92
N THR A 185 8.16 29.32 -9.40
CA THR A 185 8.63 29.12 -10.78
C THR A 185 7.52 29.16 -11.83
N GLY A 186 6.25 29.28 -11.42
CA GLY A 186 5.09 29.45 -12.32
C GLY A 186 4.66 28.19 -13.09
N ASN A 187 5.34 27.06 -12.88
CA ASN A 187 4.99 25.77 -13.48
C ASN A 187 4.05 24.96 -12.59
N THR A 188 3.18 24.14 -13.18
CA THR A 188 2.41 23.14 -12.43
C THR A 188 3.32 22.01 -11.96
N ASN A 189 3.15 21.56 -10.72
CA ASN A 189 3.94 20.45 -10.19
C ASN A 189 3.59 19.14 -10.89
N PHE A 190 4.60 18.37 -11.30
CA PHE A 190 4.38 16.95 -11.57
C PHE A 190 4.25 16.20 -10.25
N GLY A 191 3.19 15.40 -10.13
CA GLY A 191 3.00 14.47 -9.04
C GLY A 191 2.39 13.19 -9.55
N TYR A 192 2.95 12.04 -9.22
CA TYR A 192 2.37 10.73 -9.48
C TYR A 192 2.11 10.07 -8.14
N HIS A 193 1.04 9.28 -8.02
CA HIS A 193 0.84 8.43 -6.85
C HIS A 193 0.42 7.03 -7.23
N TRP A 194 0.73 6.11 -6.33
CA TRP A 194 0.26 4.74 -6.34
C TRP A 194 -0.01 4.33 -4.90
N VAL A 195 -1.29 4.22 -4.54
CA VAL A 195 -1.71 4.01 -3.14
C VAL A 195 -1.04 5.08 -2.25
N ASP A 196 -0.16 4.69 -1.34
CA ASP A 196 0.54 5.52 -0.36
C ASP A 196 1.87 6.11 -0.85
N ASP A 197 2.40 5.63 -1.98
CA ASP A 197 3.61 6.14 -2.60
C ASP A 197 3.29 7.37 -3.47
N HIS A 198 4.04 8.46 -3.28
CA HIS A 198 4.00 9.67 -4.10
C HIS A 198 5.36 9.91 -4.76
N VAL A 199 5.36 10.40 -5.99
CA VAL A 199 6.56 10.63 -6.80
C VAL A 199 6.51 12.02 -7.40
N CYS A 200 7.59 12.78 -7.24
CA CYS A 200 7.79 14.07 -7.88
C CYS A 200 8.98 14.00 -8.84
N VAL A 201 8.93 14.79 -9.90
CA VAL A 201 10.03 15.01 -10.85
C VAL A 201 10.18 16.51 -10.98
N ALA A 202 11.41 17.00 -10.88
CA ALA A 202 11.73 18.41 -10.85
C ALA A 202 12.99 18.72 -11.66
N VAL A 203 13.06 19.95 -12.18
CA VAL A 203 14.33 20.52 -12.67
C VAL A 203 15.34 20.48 -11.54
N ASP A 204 16.59 20.12 -11.86
CA ASP A 204 17.69 20.14 -10.90
C ASP A 204 18.08 21.58 -10.53
N ASN A 205 17.29 22.15 -9.64
CA ASN A 205 17.48 23.45 -9.04
C ASN A 205 17.01 23.35 -7.58
N GLU A 206 17.86 23.75 -6.63
CA GLU A 206 17.62 23.55 -5.21
C GLU A 206 16.29 24.18 -4.73
N MET A 207 16.00 25.41 -5.15
CA MET A 207 14.76 26.10 -4.78
C MET A 207 13.53 25.41 -5.37
N ASN A 208 13.59 24.99 -6.64
CA ASN A 208 12.49 24.29 -7.28
C ASN A 208 12.20 22.93 -6.61
N CYS A 209 13.25 22.16 -6.29
CA CYS A 209 13.12 20.91 -5.55
C CYS A 209 12.51 21.13 -4.16
N LEU A 210 12.96 22.15 -3.43
CA LEU A 210 12.46 22.49 -2.09
C LEU A 210 10.96 22.87 -2.14
N GLU A 211 10.56 23.72 -3.09
CA GLU A 211 9.17 24.14 -3.24
C GLU A 211 8.23 22.98 -3.60
N ILE A 212 8.66 22.11 -4.50
CA ILE A 212 7.87 20.93 -4.89
C ILE A 212 7.73 19.95 -3.73
N GLU A 213 8.79 19.70 -2.98
CA GLU A 213 8.73 18.83 -1.79
C GLU A 213 7.82 19.43 -0.71
N HIS A 214 7.96 20.73 -0.43
CA HIS A 214 7.09 21.44 0.51
C HIS A 214 5.62 21.39 0.08
N ALA A 215 5.33 21.59 -1.21
CA ALA A 215 3.97 21.50 -1.74
C ALA A 215 3.36 20.10 -1.50
N LEU A 216 4.13 19.02 -1.75
CA LEU A 216 3.68 17.66 -1.48
C LEU A 216 3.42 17.43 0.01
N ARG A 217 4.34 17.84 0.88
CA ARG A 217 4.19 17.71 2.35
C ARG A 217 2.95 18.48 2.84
N LEU A 218 2.76 19.71 2.37
CA LEU A 218 1.57 20.50 2.69
C LEU A 218 0.30 19.84 2.18
N ALA A 219 0.31 19.24 0.99
CA ALA A 219 -0.85 18.52 0.47
C ALA A 219 -1.21 17.32 1.36
N MET A 220 -0.22 16.51 1.78
CA MET A 220 -0.44 15.41 2.73
C MET A 220 -1.03 15.90 4.05
N ILE A 221 -0.44 16.95 4.63
CA ILE A 221 -0.91 17.53 5.90
C ILE A 221 -2.33 18.07 5.79
N ASN A 222 -2.66 18.77 4.70
CA ASN A 222 -4.00 19.34 4.51
C ASN A 222 -5.08 18.27 4.35
N ILE A 223 -4.76 17.14 3.72
CA ILE A 223 -5.75 16.08 3.45
C ILE A 223 -5.87 15.10 4.63
N LEU A 224 -4.76 14.75 5.28
CA LEU A 224 -4.70 13.66 6.27
C LEU A 224 -4.17 14.09 7.65
N GLY A 225 -3.70 15.33 7.81
CA GLY A 225 -3.11 15.83 9.04
C GLY A 225 -1.60 15.58 9.15
N ALA A 226 -0.98 16.14 10.19
CA ALA A 226 0.48 16.16 10.37
C ALA A 226 1.12 14.76 10.46
N GLU A 227 0.41 13.81 11.07
CA GLU A 227 0.87 12.42 11.25
C GLU A 227 0.94 11.60 9.95
N SER A 228 0.54 12.19 8.81
CA SER A 228 0.59 11.54 7.50
C SER A 228 1.99 11.52 6.88
N ILE A 229 2.92 12.35 7.38
CA ILE A 229 4.27 12.44 6.82
C ILE A 229 5.14 11.29 7.33
N ASN A 230 5.64 10.44 6.43
CA ASN A 230 6.60 9.41 6.78
C ASN A 230 8.05 9.88 6.57
N GLU A 231 8.60 10.62 7.54
CA GLU A 231 9.96 11.19 7.42
C GLU A 231 11.03 10.14 7.10
N ALA A 232 10.88 8.92 7.64
CA ALA A 232 11.84 7.85 7.39
C ALA A 232 11.80 7.28 5.96
N LYS A 233 10.76 7.61 5.18
CA LYS A 233 10.54 7.15 3.80
C LYS A 233 10.42 8.28 2.77
N PHE A 234 10.53 9.53 3.19
CA PHE A 234 10.80 10.60 2.24
C PHE A 234 12.24 10.46 1.75
N SER A 235 12.41 10.30 0.43
CA SER A 235 13.74 10.28 -0.15
C SER A 235 14.31 11.69 -0.25
N GLY A 236 15.63 11.79 -0.37
CA GLY A 236 16.22 12.99 -0.98
C GLY A 236 15.88 13.08 -2.47
N TRP A 237 16.26 14.19 -3.08
CA TRP A 237 16.20 14.37 -4.53
C TRP A 237 17.38 13.68 -5.22
N HIS A 238 17.11 12.77 -6.15
CA HIS A 238 18.14 11.98 -6.83
C HIS A 238 17.89 11.89 -8.33
N HIS A 239 18.97 11.86 -9.14
CA HIS A 239 18.84 11.55 -10.58
C HIS A 239 18.56 10.06 -10.83
N ARG A 240 18.91 9.19 -9.88
CA ARG A 240 18.67 7.75 -9.96
C ARG A 240 18.01 7.28 -8.68
N LEU A 241 16.78 6.78 -8.77
CA LEU A 241 15.98 6.43 -7.60
C LEU A 241 15.15 5.16 -7.84
N LYS A 242 14.95 4.38 -6.79
CA LYS A 242 14.06 3.22 -6.80
C LYS A 242 12.63 3.67 -6.51
N VAL A 243 11.74 3.50 -7.47
CA VAL A 243 10.34 3.94 -7.44
C VAL A 243 9.45 2.77 -7.85
N LEU A 244 8.44 2.43 -7.06
CA LEU A 244 7.53 1.28 -7.29
C LEU A 244 8.27 -0.05 -7.55
N GLY A 245 9.44 -0.21 -6.95
CA GLY A 245 10.27 -1.40 -7.11
C GLY A 245 11.06 -1.50 -8.41
N LEU A 246 11.12 -0.43 -9.21
CA LEU A 246 11.96 -0.25 -10.40
C LEU A 246 12.99 0.86 -10.16
N ILE A 247 14.10 0.86 -10.89
CA ILE A 247 15.12 1.91 -10.83
C ILE A 247 14.91 2.84 -12.02
N PHE A 248 14.57 4.09 -11.73
CA PHE A 248 14.51 5.17 -12.72
C PHE A 248 15.84 5.91 -12.68
N ASP A 249 16.47 6.08 -13.84
CA ASP A 249 17.67 6.87 -14.01
C ASP A 249 17.40 8.00 -15.01
N ALA A 250 17.23 9.21 -14.47
CA ALA A 250 16.98 10.43 -15.24
C ALA A 250 18.20 10.92 -16.02
N SER A 251 19.42 10.54 -15.61
CA SER A 251 20.65 10.91 -16.31
C SER A 251 20.75 10.18 -17.65
N THR A 252 20.47 8.88 -17.63
CA THR A 252 20.49 8.01 -18.82
C THR A 252 19.12 7.86 -19.48
N SER A 253 18.05 8.35 -18.85
CA SER A 253 16.67 8.20 -19.30
C SER A 253 16.25 6.73 -19.43
N THR A 254 16.65 5.90 -18.46
CA THR A 254 16.36 4.46 -18.45
C THR A 254 15.51 4.05 -17.25
N VAL A 255 14.79 2.94 -17.41
CA VAL A 255 14.12 2.23 -16.32
C VAL A 255 14.62 0.79 -16.30
N SER A 256 15.04 0.32 -15.14
CA SER A 256 15.60 -1.02 -14.98
C SER A 256 15.05 -1.74 -13.76
N ILE A 257 15.09 -3.07 -13.79
CA ILE A 257 14.76 -3.89 -12.64
C ILE A 257 15.97 -3.84 -11.68
N PRO A 258 15.76 -3.67 -10.37
CA PRO A 258 16.86 -3.73 -9.41
C PRO A 258 17.63 -5.06 -9.50
N PRO A 259 18.97 -5.05 -9.44
CA PRO A 259 19.80 -6.24 -9.63
C PRO A 259 19.53 -7.33 -8.58
N GLU A 260 19.10 -6.93 -7.37
CA GLU A 260 18.70 -7.86 -6.33
C GLU A 260 17.43 -8.67 -6.66
N LYS A 261 16.73 -8.33 -7.75
CA LYS A 261 15.55 -9.04 -8.27
C LYS A 261 15.87 -9.82 -9.56
N SER A 262 17.07 -10.40 -9.65
CA SER A 262 17.57 -11.13 -10.84
C SER A 262 16.65 -12.26 -11.32
N GLU A 263 15.94 -12.95 -10.42
CA GLU A 263 14.96 -13.98 -10.77
C GLU A 263 13.85 -13.47 -11.72
N ILE A 264 13.53 -12.18 -11.65
CA ILE A 264 12.51 -11.56 -12.50
C ILE A 264 12.99 -11.43 -13.94
N HIS A 265 14.29 -11.17 -14.15
CA HIS A 265 14.88 -11.18 -15.49
C HIS A 265 14.76 -12.55 -16.15
N GLU A 266 14.96 -13.63 -15.39
CA GLU A 266 14.81 -15.00 -15.89
C GLU A 266 13.36 -15.31 -16.27
N ILE A 267 12.40 -14.92 -15.43
CA ILE A 267 10.96 -15.09 -15.70
C ILE A 267 10.51 -14.30 -16.93
N LEU A 268 10.95 -13.05 -17.08
CA LEU A 268 10.63 -12.23 -18.25
C LEU A 268 11.23 -12.79 -19.52
N SER A 269 12.49 -13.23 -19.46
CA SER A 269 13.17 -13.86 -20.61
C SER A 269 12.44 -15.12 -21.06
N ARG A 270 11.98 -15.96 -20.11
CA ARG A 270 11.15 -17.14 -20.43
C ARG A 270 9.76 -16.78 -20.96
N THR A 271 9.17 -15.70 -20.46
CA THR A 271 7.83 -15.26 -20.90
C THR A 271 7.87 -14.72 -22.33
N LEU A 272 8.93 -13.99 -22.69
CA LEU A 272 9.17 -13.48 -24.04
C LEU A 272 9.38 -14.60 -25.08
N THR A 273 9.81 -15.78 -24.65
CA THR A 273 10.09 -16.92 -25.54
C THR A 273 8.97 -17.96 -25.60
N THR A 274 7.89 -17.83 -24.82
CA THR A 274 6.86 -18.89 -24.69
C THR A 274 5.44 -18.36 -24.88
N SER A 275 4.62 -19.02 -25.70
CA SER A 275 3.27 -18.56 -26.07
C SER A 275 2.15 -18.83 -25.04
N HIS A 276 2.42 -19.50 -23.92
CA HIS A 276 1.42 -19.76 -22.87
C HIS A 276 2.04 -19.74 -21.46
N LEU A 277 1.40 -19.05 -20.51
CA LEU A 277 1.76 -19.06 -19.08
C LEU A 277 0.72 -19.83 -18.26
N ASN A 278 1.20 -20.75 -17.41
CA ASN A 278 0.37 -21.54 -16.50
C ASN A 278 0.08 -20.77 -15.19
N ARG A 279 -1.15 -20.92 -14.68
CA ARG A 279 -1.81 -20.06 -13.68
C ARG A 279 -1.36 -20.24 -12.21
N TYR A 280 -0.27 -20.95 -11.96
CA TYR A 280 0.14 -21.33 -10.61
C TYR A 280 1.61 -20.97 -10.38
N GLN A 281 1.89 -19.76 -9.86
CA GLN A 281 3.05 -19.50 -8.99
C GLN A 281 3.12 -18.04 -8.46
N ASN A 282 2.70 -17.91 -7.19
CA ASN A 282 3.20 -17.05 -6.12
C ASN A 282 2.97 -15.52 -6.13
N SER A 283 2.33 -15.05 -5.06
CA SER A 283 1.78 -13.72 -4.78
C SER A 283 2.76 -12.55 -4.69
N VAL A 284 4.05 -12.80 -4.46
CA VAL A 284 5.08 -11.75 -4.48
C VAL A 284 5.55 -11.44 -5.91
N ARG A 285 5.39 -12.40 -6.82
CA ARG A 285 5.86 -12.34 -8.22
C ARG A 285 5.01 -11.41 -9.09
N CYS A 286 3.74 -11.18 -8.71
CA CYS A 286 2.81 -10.38 -9.49
C CYS A 286 3.15 -8.87 -9.49
N TRP A 287 3.73 -8.34 -8.41
CA TRP A 287 3.97 -6.90 -8.22
C TRP A 287 4.99 -6.30 -9.19
N ALA A 288 6.12 -6.97 -9.36
CA ALA A 288 7.14 -6.53 -10.29
C ALA A 288 6.75 -6.82 -11.75
N LEU A 289 6.07 -7.95 -12.01
CA LEU A 289 5.54 -8.25 -13.34
C LEU A 289 4.48 -7.23 -13.78
N PHE A 290 3.65 -6.71 -12.88
CA PHE A 290 2.62 -5.71 -13.21
C PHE A 290 3.21 -4.34 -13.57
N GLY A 291 4.19 -3.85 -12.79
CA GLY A 291 4.91 -2.61 -13.07
C GLY A 291 5.72 -2.67 -14.37
N ILE A 292 6.35 -3.82 -14.64
CA ILE A 292 7.11 -4.06 -15.88
C ILE A 292 6.16 -4.18 -17.08
N PHE A 293 4.99 -4.80 -16.93
CA PHE A 293 4.01 -4.90 -18.02
C PHE A 293 3.41 -3.54 -18.41
N GLN A 294 3.11 -2.67 -17.44
CA GLN A 294 2.63 -1.31 -17.71
C GLN A 294 3.68 -0.41 -18.39
N LEU A 295 4.96 -0.55 -18.05
CA LEU A 295 6.04 0.26 -18.62
C LEU A 295 6.56 -0.26 -19.97
N VAL A 296 6.61 -1.58 -20.17
CA VAL A 296 7.30 -2.20 -21.32
C VAL A 296 6.32 -2.68 -22.40
N TYR A 297 5.13 -3.17 -22.05
CA TYR A 297 4.24 -3.86 -23.01
C TYR A 297 2.98 -3.10 -23.37
N ALA A 298 2.40 -2.32 -22.45
CA ALA A 298 1.21 -1.51 -22.74
C ALA A 298 1.40 -0.47 -23.87
N PRO A 299 2.58 0.20 -24.03
CA PRO A 299 2.82 1.10 -25.16
C PRO A 299 2.98 0.37 -26.51
N LEU A 300 3.21 -0.95 -26.51
CA LEU A 300 3.44 -1.77 -27.70
C LEU A 300 2.17 -2.48 -28.23
N GLY A 301 0.99 -2.22 -27.63
CA GLY A 301 -0.30 -2.75 -28.12
C GLY A 301 -0.52 -4.25 -27.91
N LEU A 302 0.31 -4.93 -27.11
CA LEU A 302 0.20 -6.36 -26.84
C LEU A 302 -0.81 -6.62 -25.70
N SER A 303 -2.05 -7.02 -26.03
CA SER A 303 -3.04 -7.45 -25.03
C SER A 303 -2.85 -8.93 -24.70
N CYS A 304 -2.43 -9.26 -23.46
CA CYS A 304 -2.51 -10.62 -22.95
C CYS A 304 -3.80 -10.82 -22.14
N SER A 305 -4.75 -11.58 -22.69
CA SER A 305 -6.03 -11.96 -22.09
C SER A 305 -5.92 -12.70 -20.74
N GLY A 306 -4.72 -13.11 -20.31
CA GLY A 306 -4.45 -13.71 -19.01
C GLY A 306 -4.37 -12.73 -17.83
N PHE A 307 -4.27 -11.41 -18.05
CA PHE A 307 -3.94 -10.43 -17.00
C PHE A 307 -5.13 -9.85 -16.23
N ALA A 308 -6.37 -9.95 -16.74
CA ALA A 308 -7.57 -9.59 -15.96
C ALA A 308 -7.63 -10.40 -14.64
N ASN A 309 -7.20 -11.66 -14.69
CA ASN A 309 -7.11 -12.55 -13.53
C ASN A 309 -5.95 -12.20 -12.57
N LEU A 310 -4.91 -11.50 -13.03
CA LEU A 310 -3.76 -11.07 -12.20
C LEU A 310 -4.11 -9.86 -11.33
N LYS A 311 -4.93 -8.94 -11.85
CA LYS A 311 -5.48 -7.81 -11.07
C LYS A 311 -6.36 -8.31 -9.91
N GLU A 312 -7.13 -9.37 -10.14
CA GLU A 312 -7.92 -10.04 -9.09
C GLU A 312 -7.07 -10.88 -8.13
N SER A 313 -5.98 -11.50 -8.62
CA SER A 313 -5.06 -12.29 -7.80
C SER A 313 -4.18 -11.42 -6.88
N CYS A 314 -3.74 -10.23 -7.31
CA CYS A 314 -2.98 -9.31 -6.46
C CYS A 314 -3.80 -8.80 -5.26
N CYS A 315 -5.12 -8.63 -5.42
CA CYS A 315 -6.04 -8.27 -4.32
C CYS A 315 -6.48 -9.48 -3.49
N GLY A 316 -6.14 -10.70 -3.89
CA GLY A 316 -6.73 -11.95 -3.37
C GLY A 316 -5.76 -12.98 -2.81
N ILE A 317 -4.46 -12.68 -2.65
CA ILE A 317 -3.50 -13.66 -2.12
C ILE A 317 -2.88 -13.22 -0.80
N GLN A 318 -3.61 -13.49 0.28
CA GLN A 318 -3.04 -13.97 1.53
C GLN A 318 -3.74 -15.29 1.87
N LYS A 319 -3.43 -16.35 1.10
CA LYS A 319 -3.71 -17.72 1.54
C LYS A 319 -2.58 -18.11 2.48
N PHE A 320 -2.82 -18.07 3.78
CA PHE A 320 -1.93 -18.64 4.78
C PHE A 320 -2.59 -19.89 5.36
N THR A 321 -1.92 -21.02 5.17
CA THR A 321 -2.10 -22.24 5.98
C THR A 321 -1.27 -22.13 7.24
#